data_AF-B3T8Q0-F1
#
_entry.id   AF-B3T8Q0-F1
#
_cell.length_a   1.000
_cell.length_b   1.000
_cell.length_c   1.000
_cell.angle_alpha   90.00
_cell.angle_beta   90.00
_cell.angle_gamma   90.00
#
_symmetry.space_group_name_H-M   'P 1'
#
loop_
_entity.id
_entity.type
_entity.pdbx_description
1 polymer ?
#
loop_
_entity_poly.entity_id
_entity_poly.type
_entity_poly.pdbx_seq_one_letter_code
_entity_poly.pdbx_strand_id
1 'polypeptide(L)'
;MSEEDKDLERLKEKRLAEMQKNLSSQQRQEKIASLKEEQKDNKPSSREIVIKQLGYRGLEVLQNAEHQFPKETQIIVLKLSELMASGDITEVLDGGNLLALFRSIGIDVRMKTKINVEKDGKFVSLSDKLSKLSSTKE
;
A
#
# COMPACT_ATOMS: atom_id res chain seq x y z
N MET A 1 37.70 44.13 43.93
CA MET A 1 36.53 43.60 43.19
C MET A 1 35.29 43.98 43.98
N SER A 2 34.53 44.96 43.50
CA SER A 2 33.33 45.48 44.18
C SER A 2 32.22 44.41 44.19
N GLU A 3 31.26 44.54 45.11
CA GLU A 3 30.10 43.65 45.15
C GLU A 3 29.27 43.70 43.85
N GLU A 4 29.27 44.86 43.18
CA GLU A 4 28.63 45.09 41.88
C GLU A 4 29.19 44.19 40.76
N ASP A 5 30.50 43.92 40.75
CA ASP A 5 31.12 43.01 39.78
C ASP A 5 30.64 41.56 39.95
N LYS A 6 30.43 41.12 41.20
CA LYS A 6 29.96 39.75 41.51
C LYS A 6 28.50 39.55 41.11
N ASP A 7 27.67 40.57 41.25
CA ASP A 7 26.27 40.50 40.84
C ASP A 7 26.11 40.55 39.32
N LEU A 8 26.98 41.30 38.63
CA LEU A 8 27.09 41.27 37.16
C LEU A 8 27.51 39.89 36.63
N GLU A 9 28.44 39.21 37.30
CA GLU A 9 28.85 37.85 36.95
C GLU A 9 27.71 36.84 37.10
N ARG A 10 26.98 36.88 38.22
CA ARG A 10 25.79 36.03 38.45
C ARG A 10 24.71 36.22 37.38
N LEU A 11 24.51 37.46 36.93
CA LEU A 11 23.53 37.78 35.89
C LEU A 11 23.92 37.21 34.52
N LYS A 12 25.23 37.22 34.20
CA LYS A 12 25.77 36.59 32.98
C LYS A 12 25.64 35.08 33.02
N GLU A 13 25.98 34.45 34.14
CA GLU A 13 25.86 33.00 34.34
C GLU A 13 24.41 32.54 34.18
N LYS A 14 23.45 33.24 34.79
CA LYS A 14 22.02 32.93 34.69
C LYS A 14 21.53 33.00 33.24
N ARG A 15 21.97 34.01 32.48
CA ARG A 15 21.59 34.20 31.07
C ARG A 15 22.22 33.14 30.17
N LEU A 16 23.46 32.73 30.44
CA LEU A 16 24.12 31.63 29.73
C LEU A 16 23.41 30.29 29.97
N ALA A 17 23.05 29.99 31.22
CA ALA A 17 22.30 28.78 31.57
C ALA A 17 20.92 28.74 30.89
N GLU A 18 20.22 29.88 30.82
CA GLU A 18 18.94 30.00 30.13
C GLU A 18 19.08 29.77 28.61
N MET A 19 20.10 30.35 27.97
CA MET A 19 20.39 30.11 26.54
C MET A 19 20.72 28.64 26.26
N GLN A 20 21.54 28.00 27.09
CA GLN A 20 21.86 26.56 26.97
C GLN A 20 20.62 25.68 27.10
N LYS A 21 19.73 25.99 28.05
CA LYS A 21 18.47 25.27 28.24
C LYS A 21 17.57 25.41 27.01
N ASN A 22 17.45 26.61 26.45
CA ASN A 22 16.64 26.87 25.26
C ASN A 22 17.18 26.10 24.04
N LEU A 23 18.49 26.14 23.79
CA LEU A 23 19.14 25.37 22.72
C LEU A 23 18.88 23.86 22.87
N SER A 24 19.01 23.32 24.08
CA SER A 24 18.75 21.91 24.34
C SER A 24 17.29 21.51 24.11
N SER A 25 16.35 22.42 24.38
CA SER A 25 14.92 22.18 24.18
C SER A 25 14.53 22.20 22.70
N GLN A 26 15.11 23.13 21.93
CA GLN A 26 14.94 23.21 20.48
C GLN A 26 15.54 21.97 19.79
N GLN A 27 16.76 21.57 20.14
CA GLN A 27 17.37 20.35 19.59
C GLN A 27 16.58 19.07 19.91
N ARG A 28 15.98 18.99 21.11
CA ARG A 28 15.07 17.87 21.45
C ARG A 28 13.79 17.92 20.63
N GLN A 29 13.20 19.11 20.45
CA GLN A 29 11.99 19.27 19.64
C GLN A 29 12.25 18.97 18.16
N GLU A 30 13.39 19.40 17.61
CA GLU A 30 13.84 19.10 16.25
C GLU A 30 14.09 17.61 16.07
N LYS A 31 14.75 16.93 17.02
CA LYS A 31 14.91 15.46 16.99
C LYS A 31 13.57 14.73 17.09
N ILE A 32 12.64 15.21 17.90
CA ILE A 32 11.31 14.60 18.02
C ILE A 32 10.48 14.84 16.76
N ALA A 33 10.64 16.01 16.10
CA ALA A 33 10.01 16.31 14.83
C ALA A 33 10.59 15.46 13.69
N SER A 34 11.91 15.33 13.60
CA SER A 34 12.58 14.51 12.59
C SER A 34 12.24 13.02 12.74
N LEU A 35 12.19 12.50 13.98
CA LEU A 35 11.75 11.12 14.24
C LEU A 35 10.27 10.89 13.90
N LYS A 36 9.41 11.92 14.00
CA LYS A 36 8.00 11.85 13.61
C LYS A 36 7.80 11.95 12.10
N GLU A 37 8.64 12.69 11.38
CA GLU A 37 8.66 12.76 9.92
C GLU A 37 9.15 11.44 9.32
N GLU A 38 10.25 10.88 9.84
CA GLU A 38 10.77 9.56 9.43
C GLU A 38 9.77 8.42 9.70
N GLN A 39 8.92 8.52 10.74
CA GLN A 39 7.87 7.53 11.01
C GLN A 39 6.59 7.73 10.17
N LYS A 40 6.36 8.92 9.61
CA LYS A 40 5.22 9.16 8.71
C LYS A 40 5.50 8.66 7.29
N ASP A 41 6.73 8.77 6.81
CA ASP A 41 7.11 8.33 5.47
C ASP A 41 7.29 6.80 5.35
N ASN A 42 7.43 6.09 6.48
CA ASN A 42 7.66 4.64 6.46
C ASN A 42 6.43 3.78 6.76
N LYS A 43 5.24 4.35 6.97
CA LYS A 43 4.03 3.53 7.08
C LYS A 43 3.58 3.15 5.66
N PRO A 44 3.64 1.86 5.29
CA PRO A 44 3.23 1.45 3.96
C PRO A 44 1.77 1.83 3.76
N SER A 45 1.46 2.40 2.60
CA SER A 45 0.07 2.71 2.25
C SER A 45 -0.77 1.43 2.27
N SER A 46 -2.08 1.55 2.53
CA SER A 46 -3.00 0.40 2.51
C SER A 46 -2.86 -0.42 1.22
N ARG A 47 -2.63 0.26 0.10
CA ARG A 47 -2.37 -0.34 -1.19
C ARG A 47 -1.06 -1.11 -1.24
N GLU A 48 0.03 -0.56 -0.70
CA GLU A 48 1.33 -1.25 -0.65
C GLU A 48 1.29 -2.51 0.20
N ILE A 49 0.55 -2.49 1.33
CA ILE A 49 0.35 -3.68 2.17
C ILE A 49 -0.30 -4.80 1.34
N VAL A 50 -1.36 -4.46 0.61
CA VAL A 50 -2.05 -5.42 -0.25
C VAL A 50 -1.12 -5.91 -1.36
N ILE A 51 -0.42 -5.02 -2.07
CA ILE A 51 0.48 -5.37 -3.18
C ILE A 51 1.56 -6.37 -2.75
N LYS A 52 2.13 -6.22 -1.55
CA LYS A 52 3.16 -7.14 -1.03
C LYS A 52 2.65 -8.57 -0.87
N GLN A 53 1.34 -8.73 -0.65
CA GLN A 53 0.69 -10.02 -0.43
C GLN A 53 0.02 -10.58 -1.69
N LEU A 54 0.00 -9.83 -2.80
CA LEU A 54 -0.60 -10.28 -4.05
C LEU A 54 0.28 -11.31 -4.75
N GLY A 55 -0.35 -12.39 -5.23
CA GLY A 55 0.30 -13.43 -6.00
C GLY A 55 0.11 -13.31 -7.50
N TYR A 56 0.02 -14.45 -8.18
CA TYR A 56 0.00 -14.50 -9.65
C TYR A 56 -1.17 -13.69 -10.22
N ARG A 57 -0.84 -12.72 -11.09
CA ARG A 57 -1.78 -11.77 -11.72
C ARG A 57 -2.65 -10.95 -10.75
N GLY A 58 -2.33 -10.93 -9.45
CA GLY A 58 -3.09 -10.14 -8.46
C GLY A 58 -3.07 -8.64 -8.76
N LEU A 59 -1.91 -8.13 -9.16
CA LEU A 59 -1.74 -6.71 -9.50
C LEU A 59 -2.57 -6.29 -10.72
N GLU A 60 -2.69 -7.14 -11.73
CA GLU A 60 -3.51 -6.89 -12.92
C GLU A 60 -5.00 -6.78 -12.54
N VAL A 61 -5.48 -7.70 -11.69
CA VAL A 61 -6.86 -7.69 -11.20
C VAL A 61 -7.12 -6.45 -10.36
N LEU A 62 -6.21 -6.11 -9.44
CA LEU A 62 -6.34 -4.93 -8.59
C LEU A 62 -6.39 -3.64 -9.44
N GLN A 63 -5.50 -3.48 -10.41
CA GLN A 63 -5.51 -2.30 -11.29
C GLN A 63 -6.81 -2.20 -12.12
N ASN A 64 -7.30 -3.33 -12.64
CA ASN A 64 -8.57 -3.34 -13.38
C ASN A 64 -9.76 -3.00 -12.47
N ALA A 65 -9.73 -3.46 -11.21
CA ALA A 65 -10.75 -3.11 -10.21
C ALA A 65 -10.69 -1.61 -9.85
N GLU A 66 -9.49 -1.07 -9.59
CA GLU A 66 -9.27 0.37 -9.33
C GLU A 66 -9.76 1.24 -10.49
N HIS A 67 -9.59 0.78 -11.74
CA HIS A 67 -10.04 1.50 -12.92
C HIS A 67 -11.56 1.43 -13.14
N GLN A 68 -12.16 0.25 -12.97
CA GLN A 68 -13.59 0.03 -13.27
C GLN A 68 -14.51 0.43 -12.11
N PHE A 69 -14.05 0.25 -10.87
CA PHE A 69 -14.83 0.43 -9.63
C PHE A 69 -13.99 1.16 -8.56
N PRO A 70 -13.62 2.44 -8.78
CA PRO A 70 -12.65 3.13 -7.95
C PRO A 70 -13.07 3.30 -6.48
N LYS A 71 -14.35 3.61 -6.23
CA LYS A 71 -14.85 3.88 -4.88
C LYS A 71 -14.97 2.59 -4.06
N GLU A 72 -15.52 1.56 -4.67
CA GLU A 72 -15.74 0.26 -4.08
C GLU A 72 -14.39 -0.42 -3.80
N THR A 73 -13.49 -0.39 -4.78
CA THR A 73 -12.15 -0.97 -4.64
C THR A 73 -11.35 -0.29 -3.53
N GLN A 74 -11.47 1.03 -3.36
CA GLN A 74 -10.81 1.74 -2.26
C GLN A 74 -11.23 1.21 -0.89
N ILE A 75 -12.52 0.97 -0.67
CA ILE A 75 -13.05 0.42 0.59
C ILE A 75 -12.51 -0.99 0.82
N ILE A 76 -12.46 -1.81 -0.23
CA ILE A 76 -11.99 -3.19 -0.18
C ILE A 76 -10.50 -3.27 0.11
N VAL A 77 -9.69 -2.41 -0.53
CA VAL A 77 -8.24 -2.32 -0.30
C VAL A 77 -7.95 -1.88 1.13
N LEU A 78 -8.69 -0.91 1.66
CA LEU A 78 -8.58 -0.51 3.07
C LEU A 78 -8.84 -1.71 3.98
N LYS A 79 -9.96 -2.43 3.78
CA LYS A 79 -10.31 -3.57 4.63
C LYS A 79 -9.35 -4.76 4.51
N LEU A 80 -8.90 -5.07 3.29
CA LEU A 80 -7.86 -6.08 3.06
C LEU A 80 -6.57 -5.71 3.77
N SER A 81 -6.15 -4.45 3.71
CA SER A 81 -4.93 -4.01 4.37
C SER A 81 -5.02 -4.14 5.89
N GLU A 82 -6.19 -3.89 6.48
CA GLU A 82 -6.42 -4.10 7.92
C GLU A 82 -6.31 -5.59 8.30
N LEU A 83 -6.94 -6.48 7.53
CA LEU A 83 -6.92 -7.93 7.78
C LEU A 83 -5.54 -8.56 7.54
N MET A 84 -4.77 -8.03 6.60
CA MET A 84 -3.38 -8.44 6.38
C MET A 84 -2.47 -7.93 7.51
N ALA A 85 -2.71 -6.70 7.99
CA ALA A 85 -1.95 -6.14 9.10
C ALA A 85 -2.26 -6.80 10.45
N SER A 86 -3.51 -7.26 10.67
CA SER A 86 -3.88 -8.03 11.86
C SER A 86 -3.32 -9.46 11.85
N GLY A 87 -2.92 -9.96 10.68
CA GLY A 87 -2.46 -11.34 10.51
C GLY A 87 -3.59 -12.35 10.34
N ASP A 88 -4.83 -11.90 10.13
CA ASP A 88 -5.96 -12.79 9.81
C ASP A 88 -5.80 -13.43 8.42
N ILE A 89 -5.14 -12.72 7.51
CA ILE A 89 -4.80 -13.20 6.16
C ILE A 89 -3.28 -13.26 6.06
N THR A 90 -2.73 -14.47 6.12
CA THR A 90 -1.29 -14.74 5.97
C THR A 90 -0.93 -15.35 4.62
N GLU A 91 -1.92 -15.87 3.89
CA GLU A 91 -1.73 -16.51 2.59
C GLU A 91 -1.57 -15.51 1.45
N VAL A 92 -0.89 -15.93 0.39
CA VAL A 92 -0.73 -15.11 -0.82
C VAL A 92 -2.06 -15.00 -1.55
N LEU A 93 -2.46 -13.77 -1.88
CA LEU A 93 -3.71 -13.49 -2.55
C LEU A 93 -3.51 -13.44 -4.07
N ASP A 94 -3.70 -14.59 -4.73
CA ASP A 94 -3.64 -14.69 -6.19
C ASP A 94 -4.75 -13.90 -6.89
N GLY A 95 -4.54 -13.56 -8.15
CA GLY A 95 -5.53 -12.84 -8.98
C GLY A 95 -6.85 -13.60 -9.12
N GLY A 96 -6.83 -14.94 -9.13
CA GLY A 96 -8.05 -15.75 -9.13
C GLY A 96 -8.87 -15.55 -7.85
N ASN A 97 -8.22 -15.57 -6.69
CA ASN A 97 -8.86 -15.38 -5.38
C ASN A 97 -9.37 -13.95 -5.22
N LEU A 98 -8.58 -12.95 -5.62
CA LEU A 98 -8.99 -11.55 -5.60
C LEU A 98 -10.22 -11.31 -6.50
N LEU A 99 -10.25 -11.93 -7.67
CA LEU A 99 -11.37 -11.80 -8.60
C LEU A 99 -12.62 -12.53 -8.10
N ALA A 100 -12.45 -13.69 -7.44
CA ALA A 100 -13.54 -14.38 -6.74
C ALA A 100 -14.11 -13.54 -5.58
N LEU A 101 -13.25 -12.88 -4.80
CA LEU A 101 -13.66 -11.95 -3.75
C LEU A 101 -14.54 -10.83 -4.33
N PHE A 102 -14.07 -10.12 -5.35
CA PHE A 102 -14.86 -9.06 -5.99
C PHE A 102 -16.22 -9.56 -6.48
N ARG A 103 -16.27 -10.74 -7.12
CA ARG A 103 -17.54 -11.35 -7.55
C ARG A 103 -18.48 -11.69 -6.40
N SER A 104 -17.94 -12.18 -5.28
CA SER A 104 -18.75 -12.55 -4.10
C SER A 104 -19.49 -11.36 -3.49
N ILE A 105 -18.95 -10.15 -3.64
CA ILE A 105 -19.54 -8.89 -3.16
C ILE A 105 -20.27 -8.11 -4.27
N GLY A 106 -20.47 -8.72 -5.44
CA GLY A 106 -21.23 -8.15 -6.56
C GLY A 106 -20.44 -7.20 -7.47
N ILE A 107 -19.11 -7.16 -7.36
CA ILE A 107 -18.24 -6.36 -8.23
C ILE A 107 -17.69 -7.24 -9.35
N ASP A 108 -18.20 -7.05 -10.56
CA ASP A 108 -17.76 -7.79 -11.73
C ASP A 108 -16.60 -7.11 -12.46
N VAL A 109 -15.38 -7.36 -11.97
CA VAL A 109 -14.14 -6.84 -12.58
C VAL A 109 -13.87 -7.55 -13.90
N ARG A 110 -13.97 -6.82 -15.01
CA ARG A 110 -13.70 -7.37 -16.35
C ARG A 110 -12.20 -7.49 -16.62
N MET A 111 -11.78 -8.69 -17.02
CA MET A 111 -10.41 -8.99 -17.41
C MET A 111 -10.30 -9.24 -18.91
N LYS A 112 -9.21 -8.81 -19.54
CA LYS A 112 -8.89 -9.16 -20.94
C LYS A 112 -8.30 -10.56 -20.99
N THR A 113 -9.14 -11.59 -21.00
CA THR A 113 -8.71 -12.99 -21.08
C THR A 113 -8.77 -13.53 -22.50
N LYS A 114 -7.77 -14.34 -22.89
CA LYS A 114 -7.81 -15.16 -24.12
C LYS A 114 -7.70 -16.62 -23.72
N ILE A 115 -8.60 -17.45 -24.26
CA ILE A 115 -8.58 -18.89 -24.03
C ILE A 115 -8.01 -19.56 -25.28
N ASN A 116 -6.88 -20.24 -25.12
CA ASN A 116 -6.28 -21.07 -26.15
C ASN A 116 -6.47 -22.54 -25.79
N VAL A 117 -6.73 -23.36 -26.80
CA VAL A 117 -6.95 -24.80 -26.65
C VAL A 117 -5.95 -25.53 -27.52
N GLU A 118 -5.34 -26.57 -26.98
CA GLU A 118 -4.47 -27.44 -27.77
C GLU A 118 -5.30 -28.33 -28.70
N LYS A 119 -4.88 -28.38 -29.96
CA LYS A 119 -5.43 -29.26 -31.00
C LYS A 119 -4.27 -29.75 -31.87
N ASP A 120 -4.08 -31.07 -31.90
CA ASP A 120 -3.08 -31.72 -32.75
C ASP A 120 -1.66 -31.12 -32.59
N GLY A 121 -1.27 -30.83 -31.35
CA GLY A 121 0.02 -30.21 -31.00
C GLY A 121 0.16 -28.71 -31.31
N LYS A 122 -0.92 -28.03 -31.73
CA LYS A 122 -0.96 -26.58 -31.96
C LYS A 122 -1.98 -25.90 -31.05
N PHE A 123 -1.64 -24.72 -30.52
CA PHE A 123 -2.59 -23.89 -29.77
C PHE A 123 -3.44 -23.05 -30.74
N VAL A 124 -4.75 -23.28 -30.72
CA VAL A 124 -5.74 -22.47 -31.44
C VAL A 124 -6.63 -21.73 -30.45
N SER A 125 -7.20 -20.58 -30.84
CA SER A 125 -8.14 -19.90 -29.96
C SER A 125 -9.42 -20.74 -29.78
N LEU A 126 -10.05 -20.64 -28.61
CA LEU A 126 -11.31 -21.34 -28.34
C LEU A 126 -12.39 -20.96 -29.36
N SER A 127 -12.46 -19.67 -29.73
CA SER A 127 -13.39 -19.15 -30.73
C SER A 127 -13.19 -19.83 -32.10
N ASP A 128 -11.95 -19.99 -32.54
CA ASP A 128 -11.63 -20.68 -33.79
C ASP A 128 -11.95 -22.17 -33.74
N LYS A 129 -11.79 -22.79 -32.56
CA LYS A 129 -12.15 -24.20 -32.37
C LYS A 129 -13.66 -24.40 -32.47
N LEU A 130 -14.44 -23.51 -31.85
CA LEU A 130 -15.90 -23.65 -31.78
C LEU A 130 -16.60 -23.29 -33.11
N SER A 131 -16.10 -22.28 -33.84
CA SER A 131 -16.65 -21.88 -35.14
C SER A 131 -16.52 -22.99 -36.19
N LYS A 132 -15.40 -23.72 -36.21
CA LYS A 132 -15.16 -24.84 -37.14
C LYS A 132 -16.07 -26.05 -36.90
N LEU A 133 -16.52 -26.29 -35.67
CA LEU A 133 -17.47 -27.38 -35.38
C LEU A 133 -18.84 -27.13 -36.03
N SER A 134 -19.27 -25.87 -36.14
CA SER A 134 -20.59 -25.52 -36.69
C SER A 134 -20.68 -25.71 -38.21
N SER A 135 -19.55 -25.68 -38.92
CA SER A 135 -19.47 -25.79 -40.38
C SER A 135 -19.22 -27.22 -40.90
N THR A 136 -19.03 -28.20 -40.00
CA THR A 136 -18.77 -29.60 -40.39
C THR A 136 -20.00 -30.50 -40.21
N LYS A 137 -21.19 -29.91 -40.04
CA LYS A 137 -22.44 -30.65 -39.72
C LYS A 137 -23.54 -30.55 -40.78
N GLU A 138 -23.19 -30.13 -42.00
CA GLU A 138 -24.04 -30.22 -43.20
C GLU A 138 -23.44 -31.21 -44.20
#